data_AF-A0A6A6FLA7-F1
#
_entry.id   AF-A0A6A6FLA7-F1
#
_cell.length_a   1.000
_cell.length_b   1.000
_cell.length_c   1.000
_cell.angle_alpha   90.00
_cell.angle_beta   90.00
_cell.angle_gamma   90.00
#
_symmetry.space_group_name_H-M   'P 1'
#
loop_
_entity.id
_entity.type
_entity.pdbx_description
1 polymer ?
#
loop_
_entity_poly.entity_id
_entity_poly.type
_entity_poly.pdbx_seq_one_letter_code
_entity_poly.pdbx_strand_id
1 'polypeptide(L)'
;MASIAAGILTGYAAISLIRSLRASTTIDRSGLGTFEHGFVTERICTDNFWPIILRAIVDTFPLVPTSKYEIELQRFTGSVEWLSNGTEVLVLDPSERPYVGDPSPAIDQAWEDLVEARYWSISEREARMLWGVGYAQYRDHVHEAAPQFLTEDDKNMIRKRLNSEYYTMPHFGGAEHDMHCIEQIRQRLQCSASGTITPARYSKNLPGMYVDSQQVHTCRNFDRLWEYTRERYNGSLVVPRKQWY
;
A
#
# COMPACT_ATOMS: atom_id res chain seq x y z
N MET A 1 1.59 67.04 8.81
CA MET A 1 2.67 66.50 9.67
C MET A 1 2.06 65.80 10.89
N ALA A 2 1.34 64.68 10.71
CA ALA A 2 0.82 63.86 11.82
C ALA A 2 0.35 62.44 11.41
N SER A 3 0.90 61.84 10.33
CA SER A 3 0.44 60.49 9.89
C SER A 3 1.54 59.56 9.38
N ILE A 4 2.82 59.83 9.66
CA ILE A 4 3.92 58.96 9.23
C ILE A 4 4.67 58.32 10.43
N ALA A 5 4.38 58.72 11.67
CA ALA A 5 5.05 58.18 12.86
C ALA A 5 4.38 56.92 13.48
N ALA A 6 3.14 56.59 13.10
CA ALA A 6 2.42 55.44 13.67
C ALA A 6 2.63 54.11 12.90
N GLY A 7 3.16 54.14 11.67
CA GLY A 7 3.35 52.95 10.83
C GLY A 7 4.66 52.18 11.06
N ILE A 8 5.64 52.78 11.73
CA ILE A 8 6.97 52.16 11.92
C ILE A 8 7.07 51.42 13.26
N LEU A 9 6.27 51.78 14.28
CA LEU A 9 6.28 51.13 15.58
C LEU A 9 5.46 49.82 15.64
N THR A 10 4.46 49.65 14.77
CA THR A 10 3.69 48.39 14.65
C THR A 10 4.46 47.30 13.89
N GLY A 11 5.38 47.68 12.99
CA GLY A 11 6.22 46.72 12.26
C GLY A 11 7.32 46.06 13.12
N TYR A 12 7.92 46.79 14.06
CA TYR A 12 8.99 46.25 14.91
C TYR A 12 8.47 45.26 15.97
N ALA A 13 7.26 45.48 16.51
CA ALA A 13 6.66 44.56 17.48
C ALA A 13 6.30 43.19 16.85
N ALA A 14 5.84 43.18 15.58
CA ALA A 14 5.51 41.95 14.87
C ALA A 14 6.75 41.10 14.51
N ILE A 15 7.87 41.74 14.15
CA ILE A 15 9.11 41.03 13.82
C ILE A 15 9.80 40.46 15.08
N SER A 16 9.67 41.14 16.24
CA SER A 16 10.18 40.63 17.51
C SER A 16 9.41 39.41 18.01
N LEU A 17 8.09 39.34 17.78
CA LEU A 17 7.29 38.17 18.14
C LEU A 17 7.64 36.94 17.26
N ILE A 18 7.91 37.15 15.97
CA ILE A 18 8.29 36.08 15.04
C ILE A 18 9.68 35.51 15.36
N ARG A 19 10.61 36.32 15.87
CA ARG A 19 11.92 35.83 16.36
C ARG A 19 11.82 35.08 17.69
N SER A 20 10.89 35.47 18.57
CA SER A 20 10.67 34.79 19.86
C SER A 20 9.99 33.43 19.72
N LEU A 21 9.23 33.18 18.65
CA LEU A 21 8.57 31.89 18.39
C LEU A 21 9.48 30.89 17.65
N ARG A 22 10.72 31.25 17.31
CA ARG A 22 11.72 30.36 16.69
C ARG A 22 12.68 29.69 17.67
N ALA A 23 12.46 29.82 18.97
CA ALA A 23 13.34 29.27 19.99
C ALA A 23 12.55 28.48 21.05
N SER A 24 11.88 27.40 20.65
CA SER A 24 11.57 26.28 21.55
C SER A 24 11.08 25.06 20.77
N THR A 25 11.92 24.51 19.90
CA THR A 25 11.90 23.07 19.63
C THR A 25 13.25 22.54 20.03
N THR A 26 13.31 21.98 21.23
CA THR A 26 14.38 21.10 21.67
C THR A 26 14.49 20.00 20.63
N ILE A 27 15.57 20.04 19.84
CA ILE A 27 15.99 18.95 18.98
C ILE A 27 16.30 17.78 19.91
N ASP A 28 15.38 16.83 20.00
CA ASP A 28 15.67 15.54 20.60
C ASP A 28 16.74 14.85 19.73
N ARG A 29 17.93 14.75 20.30
CA ARG A 29 19.04 13.96 19.76
C ARG A 29 18.80 12.51 20.13
N SER A 30 17.86 11.85 19.45
CA SER A 30 17.85 10.41 19.32
C SER A 30 17.17 10.01 17.99
N GLY A 31 17.91 9.34 17.09
CA GLY A 31 17.34 8.76 15.87
C GLY A 31 17.85 9.32 14.54
N LEU A 32 19.17 9.33 14.31
CA LEU A 32 19.68 9.21 12.94
C LEU A 32 19.38 7.79 12.45
N GLY A 33 18.20 7.56 11.88
CA GLY A 33 17.82 6.27 11.31
C GLY A 33 16.32 6.04 11.23
N THR A 34 15.65 6.68 10.27
CA THR A 34 14.54 6.14 9.43
C THR A 34 14.04 7.27 8.52
N PHE A 35 14.66 7.38 7.34
CA PHE A 35 14.26 8.31 6.28
C PHE A 35 13.01 7.77 5.55
N GLU A 36 11.95 7.40 6.25
CA GLU A 36 10.70 6.93 5.62
C GLU A 36 9.48 7.63 6.22
N HIS A 37 9.40 8.94 5.99
CA HIS A 37 8.15 9.73 6.09
C HIS A 37 7.32 9.62 4.78
N GLY A 38 7.57 8.60 3.95
CA GLY A 38 7.03 8.47 2.59
C GLY A 38 5.61 7.91 2.47
N PHE A 39 5.08 7.26 3.51
CA PHE A 39 3.70 6.74 3.51
C PHE A 39 2.65 7.77 3.95
N VAL A 40 3.08 9.01 4.22
CA VAL A 40 2.23 10.10 4.72
C VAL A 40 1.43 10.76 3.58
N THR A 41 1.19 10.10 2.44
CA THR A 41 0.13 10.59 1.52
C THR A 41 -1.27 10.46 2.15
N GLU A 42 -1.41 9.69 3.23
CA GLU A 42 -2.63 9.63 4.05
C GLU A 42 -2.65 10.65 5.20
N ARG A 43 -1.58 11.43 5.42
CA ARG A 43 -1.55 12.55 6.39
C ARG A 43 -1.05 13.89 5.84
N ILE A 44 -0.63 13.94 4.58
CA ILE A 44 -0.23 15.17 3.86
C ILE A 44 -1.47 15.67 3.11
N CYS A 45 -2.41 16.21 3.86
CA CYS A 45 -3.02 17.47 3.46
C CYS A 45 -2.06 18.59 3.91
N THR A 46 -0.88 18.68 3.29
CA THR A 46 -0.03 19.85 3.51
C THR A 46 -0.48 20.95 2.58
N ASP A 47 -1.17 21.91 3.19
CA ASP A 47 -1.06 23.34 2.90
C ASP A 47 -1.10 23.73 1.43
N ASN A 48 -2.32 23.79 0.89
CA ASN A 48 -2.99 25.02 0.44
C ASN A 48 -4.07 24.67 -0.59
N PHE A 49 -5.25 25.30 -0.44
CA PHE A 49 -6.36 25.31 -1.41
C PHE A 49 -7.48 24.24 -1.30
N TRP A 50 -7.93 23.91 -0.08
CA TRP A 50 -9.23 23.25 0.10
C TRP A 50 -10.01 23.90 1.24
N PRO A 51 -11.30 24.25 1.08
CA PRO A 51 -12.07 24.83 2.17
C PRO A 51 -12.18 23.83 3.33
N ILE A 52 -11.99 24.34 4.55
CA ILE A 52 -11.92 23.57 5.81
C ILE A 52 -13.11 22.60 5.97
N ILE A 53 -14.29 22.97 5.46
CA ILE A 53 -15.51 22.16 5.52
C ILE A 53 -15.43 20.91 4.63
N LEU A 54 -14.89 21.01 3.41
CA LEU A 54 -14.72 19.84 2.54
C LEU A 54 -13.57 18.94 3.03
N ARG A 55 -12.55 19.51 3.65
CA ARG A 55 -11.45 18.77 4.28
C ARG A 55 -11.95 17.94 5.46
N ALA A 56 -12.77 18.54 6.32
CA ALA A 56 -13.41 17.82 7.41
C ALA A 56 -14.27 16.64 6.91
N ILE A 57 -14.98 16.77 5.77
CA ILE A 57 -15.85 15.73 5.19
C ILE A 57 -15.06 14.54 4.60
N VAL A 58 -13.92 14.81 3.93
CA VAL A 58 -13.05 13.74 3.39
C VAL A 58 -12.26 13.06 4.51
N ASP A 59 -11.82 13.83 5.51
CA ASP A 59 -11.07 13.34 6.66
C ASP A 59 -11.96 12.62 7.71
N THR A 60 -13.30 12.76 7.65
CA THR A 60 -14.16 12.23 8.75
C THR A 60 -14.31 10.73 8.76
N PHE A 61 -14.22 10.01 7.62
CA PHE A 61 -14.46 8.56 7.59
C PHE A 61 -13.74 7.88 6.43
N PRO A 62 -12.43 7.55 6.54
CA PRO A 62 -11.84 6.60 5.62
C PRO A 62 -12.58 5.27 5.76
N LEU A 63 -12.95 4.65 4.63
CA LEU A 63 -13.63 3.35 4.64
C LEU A 63 -12.88 2.32 5.45
N VAL A 64 -11.55 2.37 5.39
CA VAL A 64 -10.67 1.61 6.26
C VAL A 64 -10.29 2.52 7.43
N PRO A 65 -10.55 2.14 8.69
CA PRO A 65 -10.17 2.96 9.84
C PRO A 65 -8.67 3.26 9.84
N THR A 66 -8.28 4.48 10.22
CA THR A 66 -6.85 4.90 10.27
C THR A 66 -6.01 4.00 11.17
N SER A 67 -6.62 3.39 12.20
CA SER A 67 -5.98 2.41 13.09
C SER A 67 -5.53 1.12 12.40
N LYS A 68 -5.98 0.87 11.16
CA LYS A 68 -5.55 -0.28 10.34
C LYS A 68 -4.32 0.03 9.48
N TYR A 69 -3.95 1.30 9.34
CA TYR A 69 -2.74 1.73 8.62
C TYR A 69 -1.54 1.78 9.58
N GLU A 70 -1.31 0.67 10.29
CA GLU A 70 -0.15 0.48 11.14
C GLU A 70 1.10 0.32 10.28
N ILE A 71 2.24 0.83 10.75
CA ILE A 71 3.53 0.71 10.07
C ILE A 71 4.40 -0.26 10.86
N GLU A 72 5.10 -1.14 10.15
CA GLU A 72 6.03 -2.11 10.72
C GLU A 72 7.35 -2.16 9.94
N LEU A 73 8.39 -2.66 10.60
CA LEU A 73 9.65 -2.99 9.94
C LEU A 73 9.64 -4.48 9.62
N GLN A 74 9.67 -4.80 8.33
CA GLN A 74 9.68 -6.19 7.86
C GLN A 74 10.98 -6.47 7.12
N ARG A 75 11.69 -7.53 7.51
CA ARG A 75 12.80 -8.05 6.68
C ARG A 75 12.20 -8.94 5.61
N PHE A 76 12.50 -8.65 4.35
CA PHE A 76 12.04 -9.49 3.24
C PHE A 76 12.86 -10.79 3.17
N THR A 77 12.23 -11.85 2.68
CA THR A 77 12.83 -13.17 2.40
C THR A 77 12.81 -13.46 0.90
N GLY A 78 13.30 -14.63 0.47
CA GLY A 78 13.32 -14.98 -0.95
C GLY A 78 14.47 -14.36 -1.74
N SER A 79 15.67 -14.24 -1.14
CA SER A 79 16.85 -13.89 -1.92
C SER A 79 17.21 -14.99 -2.89
N VAL A 80 17.90 -14.60 -3.94
CA VAL A 80 18.61 -15.53 -4.81
C VAL A 80 20.02 -15.76 -4.27
N GLU A 81 20.44 -17.02 -4.21
CA GLU A 81 21.83 -17.43 -3.98
C GLU A 81 22.36 -18.28 -5.14
N TRP A 82 23.67 -18.54 -5.14
CA TRP A 82 24.34 -19.34 -6.17
C TRP A 82 25.16 -20.46 -5.55
N LEU A 83 24.86 -21.68 -5.99
CA LEU A 83 25.67 -22.85 -5.67
C LEU A 83 27.07 -22.73 -6.27
N SER A 84 28.02 -23.56 -5.82
CA SER A 84 29.42 -23.52 -6.27
C SER A 84 29.60 -23.80 -7.76
N ASN A 85 28.63 -24.46 -8.40
CA ASN A 85 28.59 -24.73 -9.83
C ASN A 85 27.96 -23.58 -10.64
N GLY A 86 27.56 -22.48 -10.00
CA GLY A 86 26.91 -21.32 -10.62
C GLY A 86 25.40 -21.46 -10.80
N THR A 87 24.76 -22.55 -10.32
CA THR A 87 23.30 -22.69 -10.35
C THR A 87 22.66 -21.68 -9.41
N GLU A 88 21.72 -20.91 -9.96
CA GLU A 88 20.87 -19.98 -9.22
C GLU A 88 19.81 -20.75 -8.40
N VAL A 89 19.64 -20.38 -7.13
CA VAL A 89 18.65 -20.98 -6.23
C VAL A 89 17.90 -19.90 -5.46
N LEU A 90 16.59 -20.05 -5.37
CA LEU A 90 15.75 -19.22 -4.52
C LEU A 90 15.82 -19.73 -3.07
N VAL A 91 16.23 -18.86 -2.15
CA VAL A 91 16.33 -19.18 -0.72
C VAL A 91 15.11 -18.64 0.01
N LEU A 92 14.20 -19.55 0.35
CA LEU A 92 12.98 -19.28 1.11
C LEU A 92 13.17 -19.69 2.57
N ASP A 93 12.52 -18.97 3.48
CA ASP A 93 12.43 -19.38 4.88
C ASP A 93 11.38 -20.51 5.00
N PRO A 94 11.75 -21.72 5.46
CA PRO A 94 10.81 -22.84 5.56
C PRO A 94 9.73 -22.63 6.64
N SER A 95 9.88 -21.65 7.52
CA SER A 95 8.86 -21.28 8.51
C SER A 95 7.78 -20.34 7.94
N GLU A 96 8.02 -19.74 6.77
CA GLU A 96 7.06 -18.87 6.10
C GLU A 96 6.13 -19.64 5.17
N ARG A 97 4.98 -19.04 4.83
CA ARG A 97 4.04 -19.62 3.88
C ARG A 97 4.65 -19.65 2.48
N PRO A 98 4.52 -20.76 1.73
CA PRO A 98 5.13 -20.86 0.40
C PRO A 98 4.27 -20.15 -0.65
N TYR A 99 4.74 -19.02 -1.17
CA TYR A 99 4.05 -18.27 -2.24
C TYR A 99 4.65 -18.49 -3.64
N VAL A 100 5.84 -19.08 -3.74
CA VAL A 100 6.59 -19.25 -4.99
C VAL A 100 7.37 -20.57 -4.99
N GLY A 101 7.81 -21.02 -6.16
CA GLY A 101 8.50 -22.30 -6.37
C GLY A 101 7.77 -23.18 -7.39
N ASP A 102 8.12 -24.47 -7.43
CA ASP A 102 7.46 -25.44 -8.28
C ASP A 102 5.96 -25.54 -7.92
N PRO A 103 5.05 -25.53 -8.91
CA PRO A 103 3.61 -25.61 -8.68
C PRO A 103 3.22 -26.75 -7.74
N SER A 104 2.46 -26.42 -6.69
CA SER A 104 2.02 -27.40 -5.70
C SER A 104 0.72 -26.96 -5.01
N PRO A 105 -0.07 -27.92 -4.47
CA PRO A 105 -1.28 -27.59 -3.71
C PRO A 105 -1.02 -26.68 -2.50
N ALA A 106 0.17 -26.77 -1.88
CA ALA A 106 0.54 -25.93 -0.74
C ALA A 106 0.69 -24.45 -1.15
N ILE A 107 1.31 -24.19 -2.31
CA ILE A 107 1.41 -22.83 -2.86
C ILE A 107 0.03 -22.32 -3.24
N ASP A 108 -0.80 -23.14 -3.88
CA ASP A 108 -2.14 -22.74 -4.25
C ASP A 108 -2.98 -22.37 -3.03
N GLN A 109 -2.96 -23.18 -1.96
CA GLN A 109 -3.64 -22.85 -0.72
C GLN A 109 -3.13 -21.55 -0.10
N ALA A 110 -1.81 -21.31 -0.11
CA ALA A 110 -1.25 -20.07 0.43
C ALA A 110 -1.78 -18.83 -0.32
N TRP A 111 -1.91 -18.91 -1.65
CA TRP A 111 -2.51 -17.83 -2.45
C TRP A 111 -4.02 -17.72 -2.25
N GLU A 112 -4.76 -18.82 -2.21
CA GLU A 112 -6.20 -18.80 -1.98
C GLU A 112 -6.52 -18.14 -0.64
N ASP A 113 -5.82 -18.50 0.44
CA ASP A 113 -5.93 -17.83 1.75
C ASP A 113 -5.69 -16.32 1.60
N LEU A 114 -4.61 -15.93 0.90
CA LEU A 114 -4.22 -14.53 0.76
C LEU A 114 -5.31 -13.69 0.06
N VAL A 115 -6.04 -14.27 -0.89
CA VAL A 115 -7.01 -13.56 -1.74
C VAL A 115 -8.48 -13.86 -1.44
N GLU A 116 -8.78 -14.70 -0.44
CA GLU A 116 -10.14 -15.20 -0.15
C GLU A 116 -11.16 -14.06 0.10
N ALA A 117 -10.74 -13.03 0.84
CA ALA A 117 -11.60 -11.93 1.28
C ALA A 117 -11.56 -10.69 0.36
N ARG A 118 -11.15 -10.88 -0.90
CA ARG A 118 -10.97 -9.79 -1.87
C ARG A 118 -12.26 -9.11 -2.31
N TYR A 119 -13.38 -9.81 -2.22
CA TYR A 119 -14.71 -9.32 -2.61
C TYR A 119 -15.63 -9.20 -1.41
N TRP A 120 -15.67 -8.04 -0.78
CA TRP A 120 -16.60 -7.72 0.30
C TRP A 120 -17.56 -6.60 -0.14
N SER A 121 -18.71 -6.47 0.50
CA SER A 121 -19.70 -5.46 0.10
C SER A 121 -19.52 -4.14 0.83
N ILE A 122 -19.84 -3.03 0.15
CA ILE A 122 -20.02 -1.73 0.78
C ILE A 122 -21.45 -1.25 0.64
N SER A 123 -21.86 -0.39 1.56
CA SER A 123 -23.16 0.27 1.53
C SER A 123 -23.21 1.32 0.42
N GLU A 124 -24.42 1.68 0.00
CA GLU A 124 -24.62 2.77 -0.96
C GLU A 124 -23.99 4.09 -0.47
N ARG A 125 -24.08 4.36 0.84
CA ARG A 125 -23.45 5.53 1.46
C ARG A 125 -21.93 5.50 1.27
N GLU A 126 -21.30 4.37 1.56
CA GLU A 126 -19.86 4.14 1.37
C GLU A 126 -19.46 4.32 -0.10
N ALA A 127 -20.23 3.76 -1.03
CA ALA A 127 -20.01 3.91 -2.47
C ALA A 127 -20.12 5.37 -2.94
N ARG A 128 -21.15 6.11 -2.48
CA ARG A 128 -21.33 7.54 -2.79
C ARG A 128 -20.20 8.40 -2.23
N MET A 129 -19.66 8.05 -1.06
CA MET A 129 -18.51 8.75 -0.48
C MET A 129 -17.23 8.51 -1.30
N LEU A 130 -17.01 7.29 -1.80
CA LEU A 130 -15.86 6.98 -2.63
C LEU A 130 -15.91 7.58 -4.03
N TRP A 131 -17.06 7.43 -4.70
CA TRP A 131 -17.16 7.63 -6.16
C TRP A 131 -18.15 8.74 -6.55
N GLY A 132 -18.72 9.45 -5.58
CA GLY A 132 -19.61 10.58 -5.81
C GLY A 132 -20.85 10.18 -6.62
N VAL A 133 -21.24 11.03 -7.58
CA VAL A 133 -22.38 10.76 -8.47
C VAL A 133 -22.15 9.57 -9.41
N GLY A 134 -20.89 9.19 -9.64
CA GLY A 134 -20.50 8.05 -10.48
C GLY A 134 -20.61 6.69 -9.80
N TYR A 135 -20.93 6.65 -8.50
CA TYR A 135 -20.99 5.41 -7.70
C TYR A 135 -21.86 4.30 -8.32
N ALA A 136 -22.89 4.68 -9.08
CA ALA A 136 -23.79 3.72 -9.71
C ALA A 136 -23.12 2.88 -10.81
N GLN A 137 -21.96 3.27 -11.33
CA GLN A 137 -21.18 2.52 -12.31
C GLN A 137 -20.35 1.40 -11.68
N TYR A 138 -20.07 1.48 -10.37
CA TYR A 138 -19.17 0.58 -9.64
C TYR A 138 -19.98 -0.45 -8.85
N ARG A 139 -20.64 -1.34 -9.58
CA ARG A 139 -21.50 -2.39 -9.04
C ARG A 139 -21.15 -3.73 -9.66
N ASP A 140 -21.36 -4.77 -8.88
CA ASP A 140 -21.26 -6.16 -9.30
C ASP A 140 -22.43 -6.57 -10.21
N HIS A 141 -22.33 -7.74 -10.84
CA HIS A 141 -23.35 -8.37 -11.69
C HIS A 141 -24.72 -8.56 -11.00
N VAL A 142 -24.76 -8.48 -9.67
CA VAL A 142 -25.99 -8.53 -8.84
C VAL A 142 -26.50 -7.12 -8.44
N HIS A 143 -25.95 -6.04 -9.02
CA HIS A 143 -26.21 -4.63 -8.68
C HIS A 143 -25.73 -4.19 -7.28
N GLU A 144 -24.82 -4.96 -6.68
CA GLU A 144 -24.30 -4.76 -5.32
C GLU A 144 -22.90 -4.14 -5.38
N ALA A 145 -22.55 -3.21 -4.49
CA ALA A 145 -21.20 -2.62 -4.55
C ALA A 145 -20.13 -3.67 -4.22
N ALA A 146 -19.16 -3.84 -5.12
CA ALA A 146 -18.03 -4.74 -4.98
C ALA A 146 -16.71 -3.97 -5.04
N PRO A 147 -16.17 -3.51 -3.90
CA PRO A 147 -14.76 -3.17 -3.84
C PRO A 147 -13.92 -4.41 -4.17
N GLN A 148 -13.10 -4.29 -5.20
CA GLN A 148 -12.01 -5.20 -5.49
C GLN A 148 -10.73 -4.59 -4.95
N PHE A 149 -10.24 -5.08 -3.82
CA PHE A 149 -8.82 -4.99 -3.51
C PHE A 149 -8.26 -6.34 -3.97
N LEU A 150 -7.21 -6.41 -4.78
CA LEU A 150 -5.87 -6.67 -4.26
C LEU A 150 -4.97 -6.92 -5.48
N THR A 151 -3.77 -6.34 -5.48
CA THR A 151 -2.67 -6.67 -6.41
C THR A 151 -2.23 -8.12 -6.31
N GLU A 152 -2.60 -8.80 -5.23
CA GLU A 152 -2.24 -10.19 -4.98
C GLU A 152 -2.96 -11.15 -5.94
N ASP A 153 -4.20 -10.86 -6.34
CA ASP A 153 -4.91 -11.67 -7.34
C ASP A 153 -4.19 -11.56 -8.72
N ASP A 154 -3.79 -10.34 -9.11
CA ASP A 154 -3.00 -10.10 -10.33
C ASP A 154 -1.69 -10.91 -10.32
N LYS A 155 -0.96 -10.89 -9.19
CA LYS A 155 0.28 -11.66 -9.02
C LYS A 155 0.03 -13.17 -9.09
N ASN A 156 -1.02 -13.67 -8.44
CA ASN A 156 -1.39 -15.08 -8.48
C ASN A 156 -1.70 -15.53 -9.91
N MET A 157 -2.43 -14.70 -10.68
CA MET A 157 -2.75 -14.98 -12.07
C MET A 157 -1.50 -15.05 -12.94
N ILE A 158 -0.56 -14.09 -12.79
CA ILE A 158 0.73 -14.12 -13.50
C ILE A 158 1.52 -15.38 -13.11
N ARG A 159 1.62 -15.70 -11.81
CA ARG A 159 2.30 -16.91 -11.31
C ARG A 159 1.75 -18.18 -11.95
N LYS A 160 0.43 -18.34 -12.01
CA LYS A 160 -0.22 -19.51 -12.63
C LYS A 160 0.09 -19.57 -14.13
N ARG A 161 0.14 -18.43 -14.83
CA ARG A 161 0.49 -18.38 -16.27
C ARG A 161 1.94 -18.74 -16.58
N LEU A 162 2.89 -18.39 -15.71
CA LEU A 162 4.28 -18.81 -15.85
C LEU A 162 4.44 -20.34 -15.79
N ASN A 163 3.41 -21.06 -15.33
CA ASN A 163 3.37 -22.52 -15.20
C ASN A 163 2.16 -23.10 -15.93
N SER A 164 1.95 -22.70 -17.18
CA SER A 164 0.78 -23.09 -17.99
C SER A 164 0.67 -24.58 -18.28
N GLU A 165 1.76 -25.35 -18.13
CA GLU A 165 1.74 -26.81 -18.19
C GLU A 165 1.03 -27.44 -16.98
N TYR A 166 1.07 -26.77 -15.82
CA TYR A 166 0.43 -27.22 -14.59
C TYR A 166 -0.98 -26.62 -14.44
N TYR A 167 -1.15 -25.32 -14.73
CA TYR A 167 -2.43 -24.63 -14.54
C TYR A 167 -3.22 -24.54 -15.84
N THR A 168 -4.42 -25.14 -15.85
CA THR A 168 -5.40 -24.90 -16.90
C THR A 168 -6.07 -23.55 -16.66
N MET A 169 -5.71 -22.53 -17.45
CA MET A 169 -6.27 -21.19 -17.29
C MET A 169 -7.65 -21.09 -17.96
N PRO A 170 -8.64 -20.45 -17.32
CA PRO A 170 -9.92 -20.18 -17.96
C PRO A 170 -9.77 -19.26 -19.18
N HIS A 171 -10.71 -19.33 -20.12
CA HIS A 171 -10.69 -18.56 -21.38
C HIS A 171 -10.74 -17.03 -21.20
N PHE A 172 -11.03 -16.54 -20.01
CA PHE A 172 -10.97 -15.12 -19.69
C PHE A 172 -9.57 -14.74 -19.23
N GLY A 173 -8.88 -13.93 -20.04
CA GLY A 173 -7.53 -13.44 -19.77
C GLY A 173 -6.51 -13.97 -20.76
N GLY A 174 -6.34 -13.22 -21.85
CA GLY A 174 -5.19 -13.34 -22.75
C GLY A 174 -4.12 -12.29 -22.43
N ALA A 175 -3.19 -12.08 -23.37
CA ALA A 175 -2.06 -11.18 -23.21
C ALA A 175 -2.44 -9.77 -22.74
N GLU A 176 -3.56 -9.22 -23.20
CA GLU A 176 -4.02 -7.88 -22.77
C GLU A 176 -4.38 -7.82 -21.28
N HIS A 177 -4.95 -8.90 -20.73
CA HIS A 177 -5.23 -8.96 -19.29
C HIS A 177 -3.91 -9.07 -18.51
N ASP A 178 -2.93 -9.80 -19.03
CA ASP A 178 -1.62 -9.93 -18.39
C ASP A 178 -0.90 -8.58 -18.36
N MET A 179 -0.97 -7.82 -19.47
CA MET A 179 -0.45 -6.46 -19.53
C MET A 179 -1.18 -5.51 -18.58
N HIS A 180 -2.50 -5.65 -18.44
CA HIS A 180 -3.27 -4.93 -17.42
C HIS A 180 -2.79 -5.25 -16.00
N CYS A 181 -2.61 -6.53 -15.65
CA CYS A 181 -2.11 -6.95 -14.35
C CYS A 181 -0.71 -6.40 -14.06
N ILE A 182 0.21 -6.49 -15.03
CA ILE A 182 1.57 -5.93 -14.92
C ILE A 182 1.50 -4.42 -14.67
N GLU A 183 0.64 -3.71 -15.38
CA GLU A 183 0.46 -2.27 -15.23
C GLU A 183 -0.13 -1.90 -13.86
N GLN A 184 -1.13 -2.64 -13.38
CA GLN A 184 -1.69 -2.46 -12.03
C GLN A 184 -0.63 -2.67 -10.94
N ILE A 185 0.17 -3.73 -11.04
CA ILE A 185 1.26 -4.01 -10.09
C ILE A 185 2.28 -2.87 -10.11
N ARG A 186 2.71 -2.43 -11.30
CA ARG A 186 3.67 -1.31 -11.45
C ARG A 186 3.13 -0.03 -10.81
N GLN A 187 1.88 0.35 -11.09
CA GLN A 187 1.28 1.57 -10.53
C GLN A 187 1.18 1.51 -9.00
N ARG A 188 0.83 0.36 -8.43
CA ARG A 188 0.74 0.23 -6.96
C ARG A 188 2.11 0.27 -6.29
N LEU A 189 3.13 -0.38 -6.86
CA LEU A 189 4.51 -0.30 -6.36
C LEU A 189 5.04 1.14 -6.38
N GLN A 190 4.69 1.93 -7.40
CA GLN A 190 5.06 3.35 -7.45
C GLN A 190 4.30 4.21 -6.44
N CYS A 191 3.02 3.89 -6.21
CA CYS A 191 2.20 4.56 -5.20
C CYS A 191 2.73 4.34 -3.78
N SER A 192 3.24 3.14 -3.50
CA SER A 192 3.77 2.73 -2.19
C SER A 192 5.29 2.64 -2.16
N ALA A 193 5.99 3.44 -2.98
CA ALA A 193 7.42 3.31 -3.21
C ALA A 193 8.22 3.17 -1.90
N SER A 194 9.07 2.14 -1.83
CA SER A 194 9.94 1.85 -0.69
C SER A 194 11.12 2.83 -0.65
N GLY A 195 11.41 3.41 0.51
CA GLY A 195 12.60 4.24 0.74
C GLY A 195 13.86 3.44 1.07
N THR A 196 13.73 2.13 1.25
CA THR A 196 14.82 1.24 1.65
C THR A 196 15.89 1.13 0.57
N ILE A 197 17.14 1.40 0.94
CA ILE A 197 18.28 1.26 0.04
C ILE A 197 18.66 -0.23 -0.03
N THR A 198 18.46 -0.83 -1.19
CA THR A 198 18.82 -2.23 -1.44
C THR A 198 20.25 -2.32 -1.97
N PRO A 199 21.20 -2.94 -1.23
CA PRO A 199 22.59 -2.99 -1.63
C PRO A 199 22.83 -4.01 -2.75
N ALA A 200 23.88 -3.76 -3.52
CA ALA A 200 24.47 -4.77 -4.37
C ALA A 200 25.42 -5.64 -3.53
N ARG A 201 25.23 -6.96 -3.54
CA ARG A 201 26.07 -7.92 -2.81
C ARG A 201 26.95 -8.70 -3.78
N TYR A 202 28.19 -8.92 -3.36
CA TYR A 202 29.15 -9.73 -4.08
C TYR A 202 28.95 -11.22 -3.75
N SER A 203 28.98 -12.05 -4.79
CA SER A 203 29.04 -13.52 -4.67
C SER A 203 30.30 -14.03 -5.36
N LYS A 204 31.05 -14.92 -4.70
CA LYS A 204 32.22 -15.57 -5.30
C LYS A 204 31.86 -16.51 -6.45
N ASN A 205 30.61 -16.97 -6.47
CA ASN A 205 30.08 -17.92 -7.45
C ASN A 205 29.38 -17.22 -8.64
N LEU A 206 29.37 -15.88 -8.66
CA LEU A 206 28.77 -15.08 -9.73
C LEU A 206 29.83 -14.12 -10.29
N PRO A 207 30.04 -14.04 -11.62
CA PRO A 207 30.95 -13.06 -12.22
C PRO A 207 30.42 -11.61 -12.17
N GLY A 208 29.52 -11.28 -11.25
CA GLY A 208 28.84 -9.98 -11.15
C GLY A 208 28.28 -9.68 -9.77
N MET A 209 27.63 -8.52 -9.65
CA MET A 209 26.89 -8.11 -8.45
C MET A 209 25.42 -8.49 -8.59
N TYR A 210 24.78 -8.86 -7.47
CA TYR A 210 23.34 -9.05 -7.41
C TYR A 210 22.71 -8.11 -6.39
N VAL A 211 21.43 -7.78 -6.58
CA VAL A 211 20.69 -6.94 -5.64
C VAL A 211 20.25 -7.82 -4.47
N ASP A 212 20.73 -7.52 -3.26
CA ASP A 212 20.34 -8.25 -2.05
C ASP A 212 19.03 -7.68 -1.51
N SER A 213 17.91 -8.25 -1.94
CA SER A 213 16.56 -7.84 -1.57
C SER A 213 16.18 -8.14 -0.12
N GLN A 214 16.97 -8.90 0.65
CA GLN A 214 16.68 -9.23 2.05
C GLN A 214 17.01 -8.10 3.03
N GLN A 215 16.56 -6.90 2.69
CA GLN A 215 16.69 -5.73 3.54
C GLN A 215 15.49 -5.55 4.45
N VAL A 216 15.64 -4.68 5.43
CA VAL A 216 14.54 -4.26 6.30
C VAL A 216 13.80 -3.14 5.61
N HIS A 217 12.53 -3.37 5.31
CA HIS A 217 11.64 -2.41 4.69
C HIS A 217 10.70 -1.80 5.74
N THR A 218 10.32 -0.54 5.53
CA THR A 218 9.19 0.05 6.25
C THR A 218 7.92 -0.29 5.47
N CYS A 219 7.04 -1.07 6.07
CA CYS A 219 5.84 -1.58 5.43
C CYS A 219 4.60 -1.09 6.17
N ARG A 220 3.47 -1.01 5.46
CA ARG A 220 2.17 -1.05 6.13
C ARG A 220 1.96 -2.46 6.62
N ASN A 221 1.52 -2.61 7.87
CA ASN A 221 1.18 -3.90 8.43
C ASN A 221 0.04 -4.49 7.60
N PHE A 222 0.39 -5.49 6.80
CA PHE A 222 -0.51 -6.12 5.86
C PHE A 222 -1.64 -6.84 6.60
N ASP A 223 -1.30 -7.51 7.71
CA ASP A 223 -2.26 -8.28 8.51
C ASP A 223 -3.40 -7.42 9.04
N ARG A 224 -3.14 -6.18 9.48
CA ARG A 224 -4.19 -5.26 9.94
C ARG A 224 -5.20 -4.92 8.84
N LEU A 225 -4.73 -4.68 7.63
CA LEU A 225 -5.57 -4.38 6.48
C LEU A 225 -6.30 -5.64 6.01
N TRP A 226 -5.61 -6.77 6.02
CA TRP A 226 -6.16 -8.05 5.60
C TRP A 226 -7.23 -8.58 6.58
N GLU A 227 -7.02 -8.45 7.89
CA GLU A 227 -8.03 -8.66 8.94
C GLU A 227 -9.26 -7.79 8.70
N TYR A 228 -9.07 -6.50 8.38
CA TYR A 228 -10.19 -5.61 8.08
C TYR A 228 -11.01 -6.12 6.88
N THR A 229 -10.35 -6.55 5.80
CA THR A 229 -11.05 -7.13 4.64
C THR A 229 -11.80 -8.40 4.99
N ARG A 230 -11.24 -9.27 5.86
CA ARG A 230 -11.91 -10.49 6.33
C ARG A 230 -13.13 -10.18 7.19
N GLU A 231 -13.03 -9.21 8.10
CA GLU A 231 -14.18 -8.74 8.90
C GLU A 231 -15.31 -8.18 8.03
N ARG A 232 -14.98 -7.53 6.92
CA ARG A 232 -15.94 -7.02 5.93
C ARG A 232 -16.53 -8.12 5.05
N TYR A 233 -15.78 -9.20 4.82
CA TYR A 233 -16.18 -10.32 3.99
C TYR A 233 -17.17 -11.24 4.68
N ASN A 234 -16.86 -11.71 5.89
CA ASN A 234 -17.68 -12.67 6.63
C ASN A 234 -17.68 -12.49 8.16
N GLY A 235 -17.16 -11.36 8.66
CA GLY A 235 -17.09 -11.06 10.10
C GLY A 235 -18.16 -10.09 10.60
N SER A 236 -17.81 -9.35 11.64
CA SER A 236 -18.70 -8.42 12.34
C SER A 236 -19.03 -7.14 11.56
N LEU A 237 -18.25 -6.84 10.52
CA LEU A 237 -18.36 -5.60 9.74
C LEU A 237 -19.04 -5.80 8.39
N VAL A 238 -19.60 -6.99 8.14
CA VAL A 238 -20.31 -7.31 6.89
C VAL A 238 -21.41 -6.28 6.62
N VAL A 239 -21.42 -5.74 5.40
CA VAL A 239 -22.58 -5.01 4.90
C VAL A 239 -23.47 -6.00 4.16
N PRO A 240 -24.73 -6.19 4.62
CA PRO A 240 -25.66 -7.05 3.93
C PRO A 240 -25.85 -6.60 2.49
N ARG A 241 -25.75 -7.57 1.59
CA ARG A 241 -26.00 -7.34 0.18
C ARG A 241 -27.46 -6.96 -0.02
N LYS A 242 -27.71 -5.75 -0.52
CA LYS A 242 -29.05 -5.28 -0.90
C LYS A 242 -29.03 -5.06 -2.41
N GLN A 243 -30.05 -5.57 -3.10
CA GLN A 243 -30.32 -5.15 -4.47
C GLN A 243 -30.72 -3.68 -4.46
N TRP A 244 -30.02 -2.84 -5.22
CA TRP A 244 -30.42 -1.45 -5.40
C TRP A 244 -31.40 -1.47 -6.58
N TYR A 245 -32.67 -1.14 -6.31
CA TYR A 245 -33.75 -1.11 -7.30
C TYR A 245 -33.71 0.16 -8.15
#